data_AF-A0A2M7AQ03-F1
#
_entry.id   AF-A0A2M7AQ03-F1
#
_cell.length_a   1.000
_cell.length_b   1.000
_cell.length_c   1.000
_cell.angle_alpha   90.00
_cell.angle_beta   90.00
_cell.angle_gamma   90.00
#
_symmetry.space_group_name_H-M   'P 1'
#
loop_
_entity.id
_entity.type
_entity.pdbx_description
1 polymer ?
#
loop_
_entity_poly.entity_id
_entity_poly.type
_entity_poly.pdbx_seq_one_letter_code
_entity_poly.pdbx_strand_id
1 'polypeptide(L)'
;WYEYDASAPGNAGQPLSLTASDLGGRKVILFVTGADVNIQGSITYTSGQGIFVVLTDHNINIDGNVGNAISPNFDLMGFFLGNNIYTAYTGDISKTLRLKGSVAALGSLNLQRDLGGSLNATTPSEVFEYDPVSA
;
A
#
# COMPACT_ATOMS: atom_id res chain seq x y z
N TRP A 1 -18.22 3.65 3.09
CA TRP A 1 -17.20 2.74 3.63
C TRP A 1 -17.59 1.33 3.24
N TYR A 2 -16.63 0.41 3.25
CA TYR A 2 -16.80 -0.98 2.88
C TYR A 2 -16.23 -1.86 4.00
N GLU A 3 -16.79 -3.05 4.13
CA GLU A 3 -16.34 -4.05 5.09
C GLU A 3 -16.05 -5.36 4.36
N TYR A 4 -14.92 -5.96 4.70
CA TYR A 4 -14.55 -7.30 4.31
C TYR A 4 -14.42 -8.15 5.57
N ASP A 5 -15.35 -9.08 5.76
CA ASP A 5 -15.33 -10.04 6.86
C ASP A 5 -14.89 -11.40 6.34
N ALA A 6 -13.74 -11.87 6.83
CA ALA A 6 -13.15 -13.16 6.46
C ALA A 6 -13.86 -14.36 7.08
N SER A 7 -14.83 -14.15 7.98
CA SER A 7 -15.69 -15.20 8.52
C SER A 7 -16.95 -15.43 7.68
N ALA A 8 -17.26 -14.49 6.76
CA ALA A 8 -18.45 -14.58 5.92
C ALA A 8 -18.36 -15.78 4.95
N PRO A 9 -19.49 -16.47 4.66
CA PRO A 9 -19.50 -17.71 3.84
C PRO A 9 -18.93 -17.65 2.41
N GLY A 10 -18.56 -16.48 1.89
CA GLY A 10 -17.87 -16.33 0.60
C GLY A 10 -16.38 -15.97 0.69
N ASN A 11 -15.92 -15.62 1.89
CA ASN A 11 -14.57 -15.08 2.15
C ASN A 11 -13.79 -15.94 3.16
N ALA A 12 -14.37 -17.04 3.64
CA ALA A 12 -13.84 -17.87 4.70
C ALA A 12 -12.34 -18.16 4.53
N GLY A 13 -11.53 -17.51 5.37
CA GLY A 13 -10.07 -17.66 5.41
C GLY A 13 -9.32 -17.12 4.19
N GLN A 14 -9.95 -16.32 3.34
CA GLN A 14 -9.30 -15.71 2.18
C GLN A 14 -8.73 -14.32 2.54
N PRO A 15 -7.53 -13.98 2.04
CA PRO A 15 -7.06 -12.60 2.11
C PRO A 15 -7.84 -11.71 1.15
N LEU A 16 -7.89 -10.41 1.45
CA LEU A 16 -8.42 -9.42 0.51
C LEU A 16 -7.31 -8.94 -0.42
N SER A 17 -7.43 -9.24 -1.72
CA SER A 17 -6.49 -8.74 -2.74
C SER A 17 -7.00 -7.46 -3.39
N LEU A 18 -6.19 -6.41 -3.32
CA LEU A 18 -6.42 -5.13 -3.97
C LEU A 18 -5.52 -5.03 -5.21
N THR A 19 -6.12 -4.92 -6.38
CA THR A 19 -5.42 -4.78 -7.66
C THR A 19 -5.39 -3.32 -8.11
N ALA A 20 -4.60 -3.04 -9.16
CA ALA A 20 -4.38 -1.69 -9.65
C ALA A 20 -5.70 -0.94 -9.91
N SER A 21 -5.85 0.23 -9.27
CA SER A 21 -7.08 1.01 -9.30
C SER A 21 -6.78 2.51 -9.22
N ASP A 22 -7.29 3.28 -10.19
CA ASP A 22 -7.47 4.73 -10.05
C ASP A 22 -8.87 5.00 -9.48
N LEU A 23 -8.91 5.56 -8.28
CA LEU A 23 -10.14 5.88 -7.59
C LEU A 23 -10.74 7.23 -8.04
N GLY A 24 -9.99 8.06 -8.76
CA GLY A 24 -10.41 9.42 -9.14
C GLY A 24 -10.79 10.24 -7.91
N GLY A 25 -11.96 10.88 -7.92
CA GLY A 25 -12.48 11.62 -6.76
C GLY A 25 -13.18 10.77 -5.69
N ARG A 26 -13.12 9.43 -5.77
CA ARG A 26 -13.83 8.55 -4.82
C ARG A 26 -13.20 8.59 -3.43
N LYS A 27 -14.06 8.50 -2.42
CA LYS A 27 -13.69 8.36 -1.01
C LYS A 27 -13.99 6.94 -0.57
N VAL A 28 -12.94 6.15 -0.34
CA VAL A 28 -13.04 4.73 0.00
C VAL A 28 -12.38 4.51 1.35
N ILE A 29 -13.15 3.95 2.28
CA ILE A 29 -12.68 3.52 3.60
C ILE A 29 -13.05 2.05 3.69
N LEU A 30 -12.08 1.19 3.93
CA LEU A 30 -12.20 -0.25 3.93
C LEU A 30 -11.77 -0.79 5.30
N PHE A 31 -12.71 -1.42 5.98
CA PHE A 31 -12.46 -2.20 7.18
C PHE A 31 -12.32 -3.68 6.79
N VAL A 32 -11.25 -4.32 7.21
CA VAL A 32 -10.98 -5.74 6.93
C VAL A 32 -10.83 -6.45 8.26
N THR A 33 -11.63 -7.48 8.50
CA THR A 33 -11.65 -8.24 9.74
C THR A 33 -11.31 -9.69 9.46
N GLY A 34 -10.37 -10.25 10.23
CA GLY A 34 -10.02 -11.67 10.13
C GLY A 34 -9.17 -12.05 8.91
N ALA A 35 -8.64 -11.10 8.14
CA ALA A 35 -7.88 -11.37 6.93
C ALA A 35 -6.76 -10.37 6.64
N ASP A 36 -5.65 -10.89 6.11
CA ASP A 36 -4.59 -10.09 5.52
C ASP A 36 -5.10 -9.31 4.29
N VAL A 37 -4.52 -8.14 4.06
CA VAL A 37 -4.73 -7.34 2.85
C VAL A 37 -3.51 -7.43 1.97
N ASN A 38 -3.68 -7.93 0.75
CA ASN A 38 -2.62 -8.01 -0.25
C ASN A 38 -2.80 -6.88 -1.27
N ILE A 39 -1.88 -5.92 -1.27
CA ILE A 39 -1.85 -4.84 -2.26
C ILE A 39 -0.96 -5.32 -3.41
N GLN A 40 -1.58 -5.60 -4.55
CA GLN A 40 -0.94 -6.22 -5.72
C GLN A 40 -0.82 -5.26 -6.91
N GLY A 41 -1.36 -4.05 -6.79
CA GLY A 41 -1.20 -2.99 -7.78
C GLY A 41 -1.32 -1.60 -7.16
N SER A 42 -1.03 -0.58 -7.97
CA SER A 42 -1.10 0.82 -7.55
C SER A 42 -2.52 1.21 -7.15
N ILE A 43 -2.65 1.97 -6.07
CA ILE A 43 -3.91 2.53 -5.59
C ILE A 43 -3.74 4.04 -5.52
N THR A 44 -4.37 4.75 -6.44
CA THR A 44 -4.24 6.21 -6.57
C THR A 44 -5.60 6.88 -6.55
N TYR A 45 -5.61 8.19 -6.33
CA TYR A 45 -6.79 9.03 -6.42
C TYR A 45 -6.42 10.46 -6.79
N THR A 46 -7.41 11.26 -7.20
CA THR A 46 -7.20 12.68 -7.49
C THR A 46 -6.96 13.44 -6.18
N SER A 47 -5.76 13.99 -6.02
CA SER A 47 -5.35 14.80 -4.86
C SER A 47 -6.39 15.88 -4.53
N GLY A 48 -6.70 16.03 -3.24
CA GLY A 48 -7.70 16.99 -2.74
C GLY A 48 -9.16 16.58 -2.95
N GLN A 49 -9.44 15.51 -3.72
CA GLN A 49 -10.80 15.08 -4.04
C GLN A 49 -11.11 13.68 -3.50
N GLY A 50 -10.18 12.75 -3.67
CA GLY A 50 -10.29 11.38 -3.20
C GLY A 50 -9.62 11.13 -1.85
N ILE A 51 -9.93 9.97 -1.26
CA ILE A 51 -9.22 9.39 -0.13
C ILE A 51 -9.33 7.88 -0.20
N PHE A 52 -8.27 7.20 0.19
CA PHE A 52 -8.27 5.76 0.40
C PHE A 52 -7.78 5.47 1.82
N VAL A 53 -8.52 4.64 2.55
CA VAL A 53 -8.18 4.19 3.91
C VAL A 53 -8.40 2.69 3.98
N VAL A 54 -7.40 1.97 4.49
CA VAL A 54 -7.50 0.54 4.82
C VAL A 54 -7.13 0.35 6.28
N LEU A 55 -8.03 -0.30 7.01
CA LEU A 55 -7.84 -0.66 8.41
C LEU A 55 -8.06 -2.17 8.52
N THR A 56 -7.06 -2.90 8.99
CA THR A 56 -7.16 -4.34 9.24
C THR A 56 -6.61 -4.71 10.62
N ASP A 57 -7.19 -5.73 11.23
CA ASP A 57 -6.65 -6.38 12.44
C ASP A 57 -5.55 -7.42 12.13
N HIS A 58 -5.27 -7.63 10.84
CA HIS A 58 -4.27 -8.56 10.32
C HIS A 58 -3.16 -7.81 9.55
N ASN A 59 -2.40 -8.49 8.70
CA ASN A 59 -1.25 -7.88 8.04
C ASN A 59 -1.66 -7.15 6.76
N ILE A 60 -0.87 -6.14 6.38
CA ILE A 60 -0.90 -5.56 5.03
C ILE A 60 0.39 -5.98 4.32
N ASN A 61 0.24 -6.70 3.21
CA ASN A 61 1.33 -7.16 2.37
C ASN A 61 1.33 -6.35 1.07
N ILE A 62 2.36 -5.55 0.85
CA ILE A 62 2.56 -4.80 -0.40
C ILE A 62 3.47 -5.62 -1.30
N ASP A 63 2.90 -6.12 -2.40
CA ASP A 63 3.63 -6.94 -3.36
C ASP A 63 4.81 -6.18 -3.96
N GLY A 64 5.90 -6.89 -4.27
CA GLY A 64 7.10 -6.29 -4.84
C GLY A 64 6.86 -5.67 -6.22
N ASN A 65 5.81 -6.07 -6.92
CA ASN A 65 5.41 -5.48 -8.19
C ASN A 65 4.69 -4.14 -8.08
N VAL A 66 4.21 -3.77 -6.88
CA VAL A 66 3.62 -2.44 -6.64
C VAL A 66 4.76 -1.43 -6.64
N GLY A 67 4.81 -0.52 -7.61
CA GLY A 67 5.99 0.31 -7.79
C GLY A 67 6.29 0.47 -9.26
N ASN A 68 6.80 1.64 -9.61
CA ASN A 68 7.24 1.91 -10.97
C ASN A 68 8.76 1.90 -11.06
N ALA A 69 9.27 1.77 -12.30
CA ALA A 69 10.64 2.17 -12.61
C ALA A 69 10.86 3.57 -12.03
N ILE A 70 12.03 3.82 -11.39
CA ILE A 70 12.38 5.06 -10.69
C ILE A 70 11.66 6.28 -11.30
N SER A 71 10.54 6.68 -10.67
CA SER A 71 9.55 7.62 -11.20
C SER A 71 9.11 8.57 -10.11
N PRO A 72 8.74 9.81 -10.41
CA PRO A 72 8.19 10.72 -9.41
C PRO A 72 6.73 10.39 -9.02
N ASN A 73 6.05 9.52 -9.77
CA ASN A 73 4.64 9.24 -9.54
C ASN A 73 4.42 8.38 -8.29
N PHE A 74 3.33 8.65 -7.56
CA PHE A 74 2.92 7.82 -6.43
C PHE A 74 2.30 6.50 -6.91
N ASP A 75 2.71 5.41 -6.29
CA ASP A 75 2.16 4.07 -6.51
C ASP A 75 1.00 3.80 -5.56
N LEU A 76 1.12 4.29 -4.32
CA LEU A 76 0.11 4.16 -3.29
C LEU A 76 -0.25 5.54 -2.74
N MET A 77 -1.53 5.82 -2.66
CA MET A 77 -2.08 7.00 -2.03
C MET A 77 -3.10 6.55 -0.98
N GLY A 78 -2.93 6.98 0.27
CA GLY A 78 -3.92 6.70 1.32
C GLY A 78 -3.35 6.51 2.72
N PHE A 79 -4.20 6.00 3.59
CA PHE A 79 -3.90 5.69 4.99
C PHE A 79 -4.03 4.18 5.22
N PHE A 80 -2.96 3.56 5.71
CA PHE A 80 -2.86 2.12 5.86
C PHE A 80 -2.54 1.79 7.31
N LEU A 81 -3.46 1.09 7.99
CA LEU A 81 -3.28 0.59 9.35
C LEU A 81 -3.47 -0.93 9.36
N GLY A 82 -2.48 -1.64 9.86
CA GLY A 82 -2.54 -3.09 10.08
C GLY A 82 -1.82 -3.53 11.34
N ASN A 83 -1.88 -4.82 11.65
CA ASN A 83 -1.07 -5.42 12.70
C ASN A 83 0.42 -5.38 12.32
N ASN A 84 0.78 -5.97 11.18
CA ASN A 84 2.10 -5.78 10.58
C ASN A 84 1.95 -5.26 9.16
N ILE A 85 2.97 -4.55 8.70
CA ILE A 85 3.04 -4.07 7.31
C ILE A 85 4.35 -4.56 6.71
N TYR A 86 4.25 -5.29 5.61
CA TYR A 86 5.38 -5.87 4.89
C TYR A 86 5.42 -5.30 3.47
N THR A 87 6.58 -4.80 3.05
CA THR A 87 6.87 -4.60 1.63
C THR A 87 7.68 -5.79 1.15
N ALA A 88 7.16 -6.53 0.16
CA ALA A 88 7.86 -7.67 -0.37
C ALA A 88 9.10 -7.23 -1.17
N TYR A 89 10.14 -8.06 -1.09
CA TYR A 89 11.38 -7.90 -1.85
C TYR A 89 11.10 -7.90 -3.36
N THR A 90 11.69 -6.95 -4.08
CA THR A 90 11.69 -6.92 -5.54
C THR A 90 13.02 -7.51 -5.99
N GLY A 91 13.00 -8.68 -6.64
CA GLY A 91 14.19 -9.14 -7.39
C GLY A 91 14.49 -8.26 -8.61
N ASP A 92 13.54 -7.37 -8.95
CA ASP A 92 13.70 -6.31 -9.92
C ASP A 92 14.29 -5.07 -9.24
N ILE A 93 15.56 -4.83 -9.52
CA ILE A 93 16.35 -3.71 -8.98
C ILE A 93 15.88 -2.33 -9.46
N SER A 94 14.90 -2.25 -10.37
CA SER A 94 14.45 -1.00 -10.96
C SER A 94 13.23 -0.36 -10.29
N LYS A 95 12.59 -1.03 -9.32
CA LYS A 95 11.28 -0.61 -8.79
C LYS A 95 11.34 0.01 -7.40
N THR A 96 11.07 1.31 -7.34
CA THR A 96 10.86 2.04 -6.08
C THR A 96 9.38 2.00 -5.69
N LEU A 97 9.07 1.89 -4.40
CA LEU A 97 7.73 2.16 -3.89
C LEU A 97 7.62 3.63 -3.47
N ARG A 98 6.70 4.38 -4.05
CA ARG A 98 6.35 5.74 -3.59
C ARG A 98 4.94 5.77 -3.03
N LEU A 99 4.85 6.09 -1.74
CA LEU A 99 3.59 6.23 -1.03
C LEU A 99 3.34 7.68 -0.62
N LYS A 100 2.15 8.18 -0.91
CA LYS A 100 1.62 9.44 -0.37
C LYS A 100 0.56 9.15 0.69
N GLY A 101 0.77 9.66 1.91
CA GLY A 101 -0.18 9.49 3.02
C GLY A 101 0.48 8.95 4.28
N SER A 102 -0.11 7.94 4.92
CA SER A 102 0.43 7.41 6.18
C SER A 102 0.32 5.91 6.28
N VAL A 103 1.33 5.32 6.92
CA VAL A 103 1.44 3.90 7.18
C VAL A 103 1.68 3.73 8.67
N ALA A 104 0.86 2.90 9.31
CA ALA A 104 0.97 2.59 10.72
C ALA A 104 0.81 1.07 10.92
N ALA A 105 1.71 0.49 11.70
CA ALA A 105 1.62 -0.91 12.10
C ALA A 105 1.53 -0.97 13.62
N LEU A 106 0.61 -1.76 14.16
CA LEU A 106 0.47 -1.96 15.60
C LEU A 106 1.59 -2.85 16.18
N GLY A 107 2.10 -3.77 15.36
CA GLY A 107 3.21 -4.68 15.64
C GLY A 107 4.50 -4.19 14.97
N SER A 108 4.70 -4.51 13.69
CA SER A 108 5.95 -4.21 12.98
C SER A 108 5.75 -3.63 11.58
N LEU A 109 6.66 -2.72 11.20
CA LEU A 109 6.83 -2.21 9.85
C LEU A 109 8.11 -2.82 9.26
N ASN A 110 7.97 -3.72 8.30
CA ASN A 110 9.09 -4.42 7.67
C ASN A 110 9.24 -3.94 6.23
N LEU A 111 10.26 -3.11 6.01
CA LEU A 111 10.62 -2.56 4.71
C LEU A 111 11.75 -3.40 4.11
N GLN A 112 11.46 -4.24 3.11
CA GLN A 112 12.41 -5.24 2.60
C GLN A 112 12.75 -5.07 1.12
N ARG A 113 12.42 -3.93 0.50
CA ARG A 113 12.80 -3.68 -0.89
C ARG A 113 14.28 -3.41 -1.04
N ASP A 114 14.85 -3.89 -2.14
CA ASP A 114 16.27 -3.82 -2.44
C ASP A 114 16.44 -3.54 -3.94
N LEU A 115 16.99 -2.36 -4.26
CA LEU A 115 17.31 -1.97 -5.64
C LEU A 115 18.70 -2.49 -6.09
N GLY A 116 19.36 -3.32 -5.29
CA GLY A 116 20.75 -3.71 -5.50
C GLY A 116 21.75 -2.64 -5.05
N GLY A 117 22.98 -3.08 -4.77
CA GLY A 117 23.98 -2.30 -4.04
C GLY A 117 24.35 -0.94 -4.64
N SER A 118 24.40 -0.80 -5.97
CA SER A 118 24.73 0.49 -6.60
C SER A 118 23.55 1.47 -6.63
N LEU A 119 22.31 0.99 -6.79
CA LEU A 119 21.13 1.85 -6.85
C LEU A 119 20.66 2.25 -5.45
N ASN A 120 20.69 1.35 -4.46
CA ASN A 120 20.36 1.69 -3.07
C ASN A 120 21.26 2.81 -2.50
N ALA A 121 22.46 2.99 -3.04
CA ALA A 121 23.38 4.04 -2.59
C ALA A 121 22.91 5.46 -2.96
N THR A 122 22.06 5.58 -3.99
CA THR A 122 21.60 6.88 -4.52
C THR A 122 20.08 7.02 -4.58
N THR A 123 19.35 5.91 -4.46
CA THR A 123 17.91 5.83 -4.65
C THR A 123 17.27 5.06 -3.49
N PRO A 124 16.34 5.67 -2.74
CA PRO A 124 15.58 4.96 -1.72
C PRO A 124 14.66 3.91 -2.36
N SER A 125 14.64 2.70 -1.80
CA SER A 125 13.77 1.58 -2.20
C SER A 125 12.29 1.83 -1.88
N GLU A 126 12.04 2.49 -0.75
CA GLU A 126 10.73 3.00 -0.33
C GLU A 126 10.80 4.48 0.01
N VAL A 127 9.83 5.24 -0.50
CA VAL A 127 9.64 6.66 -0.22
C VAL A 127 8.24 6.86 0.34
N PHE A 128 8.16 7.40 1.56
CA PHE A 128 6.91 7.81 2.19
C PHE A 128 6.89 9.33 2.22
N GLU A 129 5.99 9.92 1.43
CA GLU A 129 5.94 11.35 1.22
C GLU A 129 4.75 11.97 1.97
N TYR A 130 5.06 13.01 2.74
CA TYR A 130 4.06 13.91 3.28
C TYR A 130 3.67 14.90 2.18
N ASP A 131 2.39 14.94 1.84
CA ASP A 131 1.84 15.89 0.87
C ASP A 131 0.89 16.84 1.61
N PRO A 132 1.40 17.96 2.16
CA PRO A 132 0.57 19.05 2.62
C PRO A 132 0.00 19.69 1.37
N VAL A 133 -1.21 19.30 0.98
CA VAL A 133 -1.88 19.80 -0.22
C VAL A 133 -1.64 21.31 -0.32
N SER A 134 -0.99 21.77 -1.41
CA SER A 134 -0.92 23.20 -1.70
C SER A 134 -2.35 23.67 -1.89
N ALA A 135 -2.83 24.45 -0.93
CA ALA A 135 -4.13 25.12 -0.98
C ALA A 135 -4.23 26.06 -2.19
#